data_AF-A0A4Z0JFJ5-F1
#
_entry.id   AF-A0A4Z0JFJ5-F1
#
_cell.length_a   1.000
_cell.length_b   1.000
_cell.length_c   1.000
_cell.angle_alpha   90.00
_cell.angle_beta   90.00
_cell.angle_gamma   90.00
#
_symmetry.space_group_name_H-M   'P 1'
#
loop_
_entity.id
_entity.type
_entity.pdbx_description
1 polymer ?
#
loop_
_entity_poly.entity_id
_entity_poly.type
_entity_poly.pdbx_seq_one_letter_code
_entity_poly.pdbx_strand_id
1 'polypeptide(L)'
;MYPHSKKTIAVPPGATIKEQLQDRHMSQKEFAIRMDMSEKHISHLINGKVELTNDVAQRLESVLGVPAPVWNNLESRYRERLAKVSSELTDEREMNLVKRFPYQKMSVEGWVSKTDDYNEQVRNLRRFFEVANLKVLYTLGILDDCEENEDFFLAAKKQANELKNEK
;
A
#
# COMPACT_ATOMS: atom_id res chain seq x y z
N MET A 1 -3.58 4.08 15.34
CA MET A 1 -4.45 3.22 14.51
C MET A 1 -3.55 2.43 13.57
N TYR A 2 -3.74 1.11 13.44
CA TYR A 2 -2.90 0.29 12.57
C TYR A 2 -3.27 0.47 11.10
N PRO A 3 -2.35 0.29 10.13
CA PRO A 3 -2.70 0.30 8.72
C PRO A 3 -3.76 -0.76 8.40
N HIS A 4 -4.85 -0.35 7.76
CA HIS A 4 -5.96 -1.24 7.43
C HIS A 4 -6.66 -0.85 6.12
N SER A 5 -7.28 -1.84 5.49
CA SER A 5 -8.28 -1.69 4.44
C SER A 5 -9.65 -2.14 5.00
N LYS A 6 -10.68 -2.23 4.14
CA LYS A 6 -11.97 -2.84 4.54
C LYS A 6 -11.86 -4.34 4.88
N LYS A 7 -10.85 -5.03 4.32
CA LYS A 7 -10.73 -6.50 4.38
C LYS A 7 -9.56 -6.98 5.24
N THR A 8 -8.52 -6.16 5.39
CA THR A 8 -7.25 -6.57 5.98
C THR A 8 -6.77 -5.55 7.01
N ILE A 9 -6.29 -6.01 8.16
CA ILE A 9 -5.64 -5.18 9.18
C ILE A 9 -4.21 -5.70 9.40
N ALA A 10 -3.23 -4.81 9.29
CA ALA A 10 -1.81 -5.12 9.49
C ALA A 10 -1.38 -4.68 10.89
N VAL A 11 -1.19 -5.64 11.80
CA VAL A 11 -0.73 -5.39 13.18
C VAL A 11 0.79 -5.61 13.23
N PRO A 12 1.59 -4.59 13.64
CA PRO A 12 3.04 -4.71 13.73
C PRO A 12 3.46 -5.60 14.91
N PRO A 13 4.61 -6.30 14.84
CA PRO A 13 5.16 -7.08 15.97
C PRO A 13 5.40 -6.22 17.21
N GLY A 14 5.65 -4.93 17.01
CA GLY A 14 5.79 -3.94 18.06
C GLY A 14 4.59 -3.83 19.01
N ALA A 15 3.38 -4.21 18.57
CA ALA A 15 2.22 -4.33 19.43
C ALA A 15 2.41 -5.42 20.49
N THR A 16 2.86 -6.61 20.07
CA THR A 16 3.19 -7.73 20.96
C THR A 16 4.36 -7.40 21.88
N ILE A 17 5.38 -6.68 21.39
CA ILE A 17 6.47 -6.20 22.25
C ILE A 17 5.91 -5.29 23.36
N LYS A 18 5.01 -4.36 23.01
CA LYS A 18 4.41 -3.44 23.98
C LYS A 18 3.60 -4.17 25.06
N GLU A 19 2.84 -5.20 24.69
CA GLU A 19 2.13 -6.07 25.64
C GLU A 19 3.11 -6.76 26.59
N GLN A 20 4.19 -7.36 26.07
CA GLN A 20 5.22 -8.00 26.90
C GLN A 20 5.89 -7.02 27.88
N LEU A 21 6.10 -5.77 27.48
CA LEU A 21 6.63 -4.74 28.38
C LEU A 21 5.64 -4.36 29.48
N GLN A 22 4.35 -4.29 29.15
CA GLN A 22 3.30 -4.00 30.13
C GLN A 22 3.20 -5.11 31.18
N ASP A 23 3.17 -6.38 30.75
CA ASP A 23 3.11 -7.53 31.66
C ASP A 23 4.31 -7.57 32.62
N ARG A 24 5.48 -7.15 32.12
CA ARG A 24 6.74 -7.11 32.89
C ARG A 24 6.94 -5.81 33.66
N HIS A 25 6.00 -4.87 33.61
CA HIS A 25 6.12 -3.54 34.22
C HIS A 25 7.40 -2.80 33.79
N MET A 26 7.86 -3.03 32.56
CA MET A 26 9.11 -2.53 32.03
C MET A 26 8.89 -1.28 31.18
N SER A 27 9.64 -0.21 31.44
CA SER A 27 9.57 1.00 30.62
C SER A 27 10.27 0.80 29.26
N GLN A 28 9.87 1.55 28.23
CA GLN A 28 10.56 1.50 26.92
C GLN A 28 12.03 1.92 27.02
N LYS A 29 12.35 2.86 27.93
CA LYS A 29 13.71 3.31 28.20
C LYS A 29 14.57 2.18 28.77
N GLU A 30 14.06 1.51 29.79
CA GLU A 30 14.72 0.36 30.39
C GLU A 30 14.89 -0.77 29.36
N PHE A 31 13.85 -1.03 28.58
CA PHE A 31 13.90 -2.03 27.52
C PHE A 31 14.95 -1.72 26.45
N ALA A 32 15.09 -0.45 26.06
CA ALA A 32 16.12 -0.02 25.10
C ALA A 32 17.54 -0.29 25.62
N ILE A 33 17.77 -0.01 26.91
CA ILE A 33 19.04 -0.33 27.57
C ILE A 33 19.29 -1.85 27.55
N ARG A 34 18.28 -2.67 27.88
CA ARG A 34 18.41 -4.15 27.86
C ARG A 34 18.63 -4.73 26.46
N MET A 35 18.07 -4.09 25.44
CA MET A 35 18.29 -4.44 24.04
C MET A 35 19.63 -3.95 23.50
N ASP A 36 20.37 -3.14 24.26
CA ASP A 36 21.58 -2.44 23.80
C ASP A 36 21.30 -1.64 22.52
N MET A 37 20.23 -0.84 22.56
CA MET A 37 19.76 0.00 21.46
C MET A 37 19.32 1.37 21.95
N SER A 38 19.30 2.36 21.04
CA SER A 38 18.75 3.69 21.38
C SER A 38 17.24 3.63 21.61
N GLU A 39 16.72 4.46 22.53
CA GLU A 39 15.28 4.63 22.76
C GLU A 39 14.54 5.00 21.47
N LYS A 40 15.17 5.80 20.60
CA LYS A 40 14.63 6.15 19.28
C LYS A 40 14.39 4.91 18.41
N HIS A 41 15.36 4.00 18.38
CA HIS A 41 15.24 2.76 17.59
C HIS A 41 14.13 1.87 18.13
N ILE A 42 14.06 1.67 19.45
CA ILE A 42 12.99 0.90 20.10
C ILE A 42 11.62 1.52 19.84
N SER A 43 11.49 2.85 19.95
CA SER A 43 10.24 3.54 19.65
C SER A 43 9.82 3.31 18.20
N HIS A 44 10.74 3.38 17.24
CA HIS A 44 10.45 3.08 15.84
C HIS A 44 10.05 1.61 15.64
N LEU A 45 10.72 0.67 16.33
CA LEU A 45 10.42 -0.76 16.26
C LEU A 45 9.02 -1.08 16.79
N ILE A 46 8.69 -0.54 17.97
CA ILE A 46 7.36 -0.71 18.61
C ILE A 46 6.25 -0.14 17.72
N ASN A 47 6.53 0.96 17.02
CA ASN A 47 5.57 1.59 16.11
C ASN A 47 5.58 1.00 14.69
N GLY A 48 6.37 -0.06 14.42
CA GLY A 48 6.45 -0.71 13.10
C GLY A 48 7.04 0.18 11.99
N LYS A 49 7.82 1.22 12.36
CA LYS A 49 8.48 2.13 11.42
C LYS A 49 9.81 1.58 10.91
N VAL A 50 10.44 0.68 11.64
CA VAL A 50 11.62 -0.07 11.22
C VAL A 50 11.30 -1.56 11.18
N GLU A 51 12.04 -2.28 10.36
CA GLU A 51 11.94 -3.73 10.26
C GLU A 51 12.55 -4.42 11.48
N LEU A 52 11.89 -5.47 11.94
CA LEU A 52 12.44 -6.40 12.92
C LEU A 52 13.40 -7.34 12.17
N THR A 53 14.70 -7.07 12.28
CA THR A 53 15.74 -7.90 11.65
C THR A 53 16.03 -9.13 12.50
N ASN A 54 16.75 -10.11 11.93
CA ASN A 54 17.13 -11.31 12.67
C ASN A 54 17.97 -10.98 13.92
N ASP A 55 18.90 -10.02 13.84
CA ASP A 55 19.67 -9.56 15.00
C ASP A 55 18.77 -9.02 16.12
N VAL A 56 17.78 -8.20 15.77
CA VAL A 56 16.79 -7.70 16.73
C VAL A 56 15.96 -8.85 17.31
N ALA A 57 15.60 -9.85 16.50
CA ALA A 57 14.89 -11.03 16.97
C ALA A 57 15.69 -11.85 18.01
N GLN A 58 17.01 -12.01 17.81
CA GLN A 58 17.89 -12.69 18.77
C GLN A 58 18.00 -11.91 20.08
N ARG A 59 18.10 -10.57 20.00
CA ARG A 59 18.09 -9.69 21.19
C ARG A 59 16.74 -9.78 21.92
N LEU A 60 15.63 -9.80 21.19
CA LEU A 60 14.29 -9.97 21.76
C LEU A 60 14.15 -11.31 22.47
N GLU A 61 14.67 -12.39 21.89
CA GLU A 61 14.72 -13.70 22.55
C GLU A 61 15.52 -13.64 23.84
N SER A 62 16.68 -13.00 23.85
CA SER A 62 17.51 -12.85 25.05
C SER A 62 16.82 -12.04 26.16
N VAL A 63 16.06 -10.99 25.81
CA VAL A 63 15.43 -10.08 26.79
C VAL A 63 14.05 -10.56 27.24
N LEU A 64 13.26 -11.14 26.33
CA LEU A 64 11.86 -11.52 26.56
C LEU A 64 11.66 -13.04 26.67
N GLY A 65 12.64 -13.85 26.31
CA GLY A 65 12.57 -15.32 26.39
C GLY A 65 11.68 -15.98 25.33
N VAL A 66 11.22 -15.22 24.33
CA VAL A 66 10.40 -15.72 23.23
C VAL A 66 11.31 -16.00 22.02
N PRO A 67 11.29 -17.21 21.43
CA PRO A 67 12.23 -17.58 20.38
C PRO A 67 12.26 -16.61 19.20
N ALA A 68 13.45 -16.28 18.69
CA ALA A 68 13.65 -15.39 17.55
C ALA A 68 12.81 -15.75 16.31
N PRO A 69 12.61 -17.05 15.95
CA PRO A 69 11.73 -17.41 14.85
C PRO A 69 10.29 -16.92 15.01
N VAL A 70 9.77 -16.82 16.24
CA VAL A 70 8.42 -16.30 16.50
C VAL A 70 8.33 -14.83 16.08
N TRP A 71 9.32 -14.02 16.48
CA TRP A 71 9.39 -12.60 16.12
C TRP A 71 9.54 -12.38 14.62
N ASN A 72 10.42 -13.15 13.97
CA ASN A 72 10.60 -13.11 12.52
C ASN A 72 9.30 -13.47 11.79
N ASN A 73 8.56 -14.46 12.27
CA ASN A 73 7.28 -14.86 11.69
C ASN A 73 6.20 -13.77 11.86
N LEU A 74 6.18 -13.07 13.00
CA LEU A 74 5.28 -11.94 13.20
C LEU A 74 5.59 -10.81 12.22
N GLU A 75 6.87 -10.50 12.02
CA GLU A 75 7.30 -9.45 11.09
C GLU A 75 6.97 -9.82 9.64
N SER A 76 7.26 -11.04 9.23
CA SER A 76 6.92 -11.55 7.89
C SER A 76 5.42 -11.42 7.61
N ARG A 77 4.56 -11.89 8.54
CA ARG A 77 3.10 -11.77 8.43
C ARG A 77 2.64 -10.31 8.40
N TYR A 78 3.28 -9.44 9.18
CA TYR A 78 2.96 -8.02 9.17
C TYR A 78 3.27 -7.39 7.80
N ARG A 79 4.44 -7.65 7.23
CA ARG A 79 4.86 -7.14 5.91
C ARG A 79 3.95 -7.65 4.78
N GLU A 80 3.59 -8.92 4.80
CA GLU A 80 2.61 -9.49 3.87
C GLU A 80 1.26 -8.76 3.95
N ARG A 81 0.76 -8.54 5.17
CA ARG A 81 -0.51 -7.82 5.36
C ARG A 81 -0.42 -6.36 4.96
N LEU A 82 0.70 -5.68 5.21
CA LEU A 82 0.93 -4.31 4.75
C LEU A 82 0.86 -4.21 3.23
N ALA A 83 1.53 -5.12 2.52
CA ALA A 83 1.48 -5.18 1.07
C ALA A 83 0.04 -5.40 0.57
N LYS A 84 -0.70 -6.30 1.22
CA LYS A 84 -2.11 -6.57 0.89
C LYS A 84 -3.00 -5.34 1.13
N VAL A 85 -2.87 -4.66 2.27
CA VAL A 85 -3.60 -3.42 2.56
C VAL A 85 -3.28 -2.35 1.51
N SER A 86 -2.00 -2.20 1.14
CA SER A 86 -1.59 -1.24 0.13
C SER A 86 -2.19 -1.55 -1.25
N SER A 87 -2.20 -2.82 -1.65
CA SER A 87 -2.86 -3.27 -2.88
C SER A 87 -4.36 -3.00 -2.85
N GLU A 88 -5.05 -3.41 -1.79
CA GLU A 88 -6.51 -3.24 -1.66
C GLU A 88 -6.93 -1.77 -1.67
N LEU A 89 -6.17 -0.90 -0.98
CA LEU A 89 -6.42 0.55 -1.02
C LEU A 89 -6.13 1.15 -2.40
N THR A 90 -5.17 0.60 -3.14
CA THR A 90 -4.86 1.03 -4.50
C THR A 90 -5.98 0.63 -5.45
N ASP A 91 -6.42 -0.62 -5.39
CA ASP A 91 -7.53 -1.15 -6.19
C ASP A 91 -8.83 -0.38 -5.93
N GLU A 92 -9.15 -0.07 -4.66
CA GLU A 92 -10.32 0.74 -4.32
C GLU A 92 -10.26 2.15 -4.94
N ARG A 93 -9.09 2.77 -4.91
CA ARG A 93 -8.91 4.13 -5.47
C ARG A 93 -8.95 4.13 -6.98
N GLU A 94 -8.35 3.14 -7.63
CA GLU A 94 -8.43 3.00 -9.09
C GLU A 94 -9.84 2.67 -9.53
N MET A 95 -10.57 1.82 -8.81
CA MET A 95 -11.97 1.53 -9.13
C MET A 95 -12.87 2.77 -9.00
N ASN A 96 -12.59 3.67 -8.06
CA ASN A 96 -13.26 4.98 -8.01
C ASN A 96 -12.88 5.87 -9.21
N LEU A 97 -11.64 5.80 -9.68
CA LEU A 97 -11.18 6.56 -10.84
C LEU A 97 -11.80 6.04 -12.14
N VAL A 98 -11.88 4.72 -12.34
CA VAL A 98 -12.53 4.09 -13.50
C VAL A 98 -13.98 4.54 -13.64
N LYS A 99 -14.71 4.69 -12.52
CA LYS A 99 -16.09 5.18 -12.52
C LYS A 99 -16.23 6.63 -13.04
N ARG A 100 -15.17 7.42 -13.00
CA ARG A 100 -15.14 8.79 -13.55
C ARG A 100 -14.84 8.80 -15.05
N PHE A 101 -14.14 7.79 -15.55
CA PHE A 101 -13.90 7.66 -16.98
C PHE A 101 -15.19 7.31 -17.73
N PRO A 102 -15.47 7.95 -18.88
CA PRO A 102 -16.58 7.58 -19.75
C PRO A 102 -16.23 6.33 -20.58
N TYR A 103 -16.02 5.20 -19.89
CA TYR A 103 -15.51 3.96 -20.47
C TYR A 103 -16.32 3.46 -21.66
N GLN A 104 -17.65 3.53 -21.58
CA GLN A 104 -18.53 3.14 -22.69
C GLN A 104 -18.29 3.97 -23.94
N LYS A 105 -18.11 5.30 -23.81
CA LYS A 105 -17.79 6.17 -24.95
C LYS A 105 -16.44 5.79 -25.54
N MET A 106 -15.42 5.60 -24.69
CA MET A 106 -14.09 5.19 -25.14
C MET A 106 -14.11 3.84 -25.87
N SER A 107 -14.97 2.91 -25.44
CA SER A 107 -15.13 1.62 -26.10
C SER A 107 -15.84 1.72 -27.44
N VAL A 108 -16.87 2.58 -27.55
CA VAL A 108 -17.57 2.86 -28.81
C VAL A 108 -16.62 3.49 -29.84
N GLU A 109 -15.73 4.38 -29.39
CA GLU A 109 -14.67 4.98 -30.22
C GLU A 109 -13.53 3.99 -30.56
N GLY A 110 -13.59 2.76 -30.05
CA GLY A 110 -12.62 1.70 -30.32
C GLY A 110 -11.27 1.86 -29.62
N TRP A 111 -11.16 2.78 -28.64
CA TRP A 111 -9.92 3.02 -27.90
C TRP A 111 -9.61 1.93 -26.88
N VAL A 112 -10.66 1.35 -26.28
CA VAL A 112 -10.58 0.27 -25.30
C VAL A 112 -11.58 -0.85 -25.64
N SER A 113 -11.28 -2.07 -25.19
CA SER A 113 -12.17 -3.21 -25.36
C SER A 113 -13.49 -3.02 -24.61
N LYS A 114 -14.60 -3.53 -25.17
CA LYS A 114 -15.91 -3.45 -24.51
C LYS A 114 -16.01 -4.45 -23.36
N THR A 115 -16.30 -3.96 -22.15
CA THR A 115 -16.51 -4.80 -20.96
C THR A 115 -17.28 -4.04 -19.90
N ASP A 116 -18.05 -4.77 -19.09
CA ASP A 116 -18.79 -4.28 -17.93
C ASP A 116 -18.10 -4.66 -16.60
N ASP A 117 -17.04 -5.48 -16.62
CA ASP A 117 -16.27 -5.84 -15.42
C ASP A 117 -15.29 -4.73 -15.03
N TYR A 118 -15.44 -4.17 -13.83
CA TYR A 118 -14.57 -3.08 -13.35
C TYR A 118 -13.08 -3.45 -13.31
N ASN A 119 -12.74 -4.69 -12.97
CA ASN A 119 -11.33 -5.09 -12.92
C ASN A 119 -10.73 -5.14 -14.33
N GLU A 120 -11.51 -5.59 -15.30
CA GLU A 120 -11.14 -5.57 -16.71
C GLU A 120 -11.05 -4.14 -17.26
N GLN A 121 -11.98 -3.25 -16.87
CA GLN A 121 -11.90 -1.83 -17.21
C GLN A 121 -10.62 -1.18 -16.67
N VAL A 122 -10.23 -1.45 -15.41
CA VAL A 122 -8.96 -0.99 -14.84
C VAL A 122 -7.78 -1.49 -15.68
N ARG A 123 -7.72 -2.78 -16.01
CA ARG A 123 -6.63 -3.35 -16.83
C ARG A 123 -6.57 -2.73 -18.22
N ASN A 124 -7.72 -2.52 -18.84
CA ASN A 124 -7.82 -1.94 -20.18
C ASN A 124 -7.40 -0.47 -20.18
N LEU A 125 -7.81 0.32 -19.18
CA LEU A 125 -7.38 1.72 -19.03
C LEU A 125 -5.88 1.81 -18.74
N ARG A 126 -5.34 0.95 -17.87
CA ARG A 126 -3.89 0.89 -17.61
C ARG A 126 -3.08 0.63 -18.88
N ARG A 127 -3.56 -0.29 -19.73
CA ARG A 127 -2.93 -0.58 -21.03
C ARG A 127 -3.08 0.58 -22.01
N PHE A 128 -4.26 1.20 -22.08
CA PHE A 128 -4.53 2.32 -22.98
C PHE A 128 -3.69 3.56 -22.68
N PHE A 129 -3.51 3.88 -21.39
CA PHE A 129 -2.65 4.97 -20.96
C PHE A 129 -1.20 4.54 -20.69
N GLU A 130 -0.85 3.27 -20.94
CA GLU A 130 0.49 2.70 -20.73
C GLU A 130 1.08 2.90 -19.32
N VAL A 131 0.22 2.86 -18.29
CA VAL A 131 0.59 3.05 -16.89
C VAL A 131 0.39 1.78 -16.05
N ALA A 132 1.27 1.56 -15.08
CA ALA A 132 1.11 0.50 -14.09
C ALA A 132 -0.02 0.80 -13.09
N ASN A 133 -0.37 2.08 -12.90
CA ASN A 133 -1.38 2.56 -11.95
C ASN A 133 -2.04 3.82 -12.50
N LEU A 134 -3.37 3.88 -12.50
CA LEU A 134 -4.13 5.01 -13.07
C LEU A 134 -3.94 6.33 -12.30
N LYS A 135 -3.44 6.32 -11.07
CA LYS A 135 -3.09 7.54 -10.34
C LYS A 135 -1.89 8.28 -10.94
N VAL A 136 -1.02 7.57 -11.64
CA VAL A 136 0.17 8.17 -12.29
C VAL A 136 -0.26 9.21 -13.32
N LEU A 137 -1.49 9.11 -13.85
CA LEU A 137 -2.06 10.11 -14.75
C LEU A 137 -2.09 11.52 -14.12
N TYR A 138 -2.33 11.64 -12.81
CA TYR A 138 -2.24 12.92 -12.11
C TYR A 138 -0.81 13.43 -12.03
N THR A 139 0.15 12.54 -11.73
CA THR A 139 1.57 12.89 -11.65
C THR A 139 2.15 13.28 -13.00
N LEU A 140 1.66 12.67 -14.09
CA LEU A 140 2.03 13.01 -15.46
C LEU A 140 1.32 14.25 -15.99
N GLY A 141 0.40 14.86 -15.23
CA GLY A 141 -0.40 16.00 -15.68
C GLY A 141 -1.35 15.65 -16.83
N ILE A 142 -1.71 14.37 -16.97
CA ILE A 142 -2.72 13.90 -17.93
C ILE A 142 -4.12 14.16 -17.36
N LEU A 143 -4.28 14.06 -16.04
CA LEU A 143 -5.49 14.42 -15.32
C LEU A 143 -5.16 15.47 -14.26
N ASP A 144 -6.08 16.40 -14.03
CA ASP A 144 -6.01 17.32 -12.90
C ASP A 144 -6.93 16.88 -11.75
N ASP A 145 -6.51 17.15 -10.50
CA ASP A 145 -7.24 16.74 -9.29
C ASP A 145 -8.64 17.42 -9.17
N CYS A 146 -8.92 18.42 -10.00
CA CYS A 146 -10.03 19.36 -9.89
C CYS A 146 -11.08 19.28 -11.02
N GLU A 147 -11.48 18.11 -11.53
CA GLU A 147 -12.20 18.10 -12.82
C GLU A 147 -13.45 17.19 -12.97
N GLU A 148 -14.37 17.63 -13.85
CA GLU A 148 -15.67 17.01 -14.17
C GLU A 148 -15.50 15.80 -15.13
N ASN A 149 -16.56 15.02 -15.38
CA ASN A 149 -16.46 13.81 -16.22
C ASN A 149 -16.04 14.08 -17.69
N GLU A 150 -16.19 15.32 -18.18
CA GLU A 150 -15.86 15.69 -19.56
C GLU A 150 -14.34 15.77 -19.78
N ASP A 151 -13.59 16.15 -18.75
CA ASP A 151 -12.13 16.27 -18.80
C ASP A 151 -11.43 14.91 -18.90
N PHE A 152 -12.01 13.88 -18.27
CA PHE A 152 -11.57 12.48 -18.42
C PHE A 152 -11.70 11.99 -19.86
N PHE A 153 -12.73 12.42 -20.58
CA PHE A 153 -12.89 12.08 -22.01
C PHE A 153 -11.83 12.78 -22.86
N LEU A 154 -11.57 14.06 -22.59
CA LEU A 154 -10.59 14.86 -23.32
C LEU A 154 -9.18 14.30 -23.14
N ALA A 155 -8.81 13.93 -21.91
CA ALA A 155 -7.54 13.26 -21.61
C ALA A 155 -7.40 11.95 -22.39
N ALA A 156 -8.45 11.11 -22.40
CA ALA A 156 -8.48 9.88 -23.19
C ALA A 156 -8.37 10.14 -24.69
N LYS A 157 -9.07 11.16 -25.22
CA LYS A 157 -9.03 11.54 -26.63
C LYS A 157 -7.64 12.02 -27.04
N LYS A 158 -6.97 12.79 -26.17
CA LYS A 158 -5.60 13.26 -26.39
C LYS A 158 -4.63 12.08 -26.51
N GLN A 159 -4.67 11.14 -25.57
CA GLN A 159 -3.88 9.90 -25.62
C GLN A 159 -4.14 9.09 -26.90
N ALA A 160 -5.42 8.94 -27.28
CA ALA A 160 -5.77 8.22 -28.50
C ALA A 160 -5.19 8.87 -29.77
N ASN A 161 -5.08 10.19 -29.80
CA ASN A 161 -4.47 10.92 -30.92
C ASN A 161 -2.94 10.75 -30.93
N GLU A 162 -2.30 10.80 -29.76
CA GLU A 162 -0.85 10.55 -29.63
C GLU A 162 -0.49 9.15 -30.15
N LEU A 163 -1.20 8.11 -29.72
CA LEU A 163 -1.00 6.73 -30.18
C LEU A 163 -1.29 6.51 -31.68
N LYS A 164 -2.07 7.38 -32.32
CA LYS A 164 -2.33 7.34 -33.77
C LYS A 164 -1.24 8.06 -34.57
N ASN A 165 -0.59 9.07 -34.00
CA ASN A 165 0.46 9.84 -34.65
C ASN A 165 1.84 9.15 -34.60
N GLU A 166 2.02 8.16 -33.72
CA GLU A 166 3.23 7.35 -33.61
C GLU A 166 3.25 6.11 -34.53
N LYS A 167 2.20 5.89 -35.34
CA LYS A 167 2.11 4.81 -36.34
C LYS A 167 2.15 5.35 -37.76
#